data_AF-A0A399IH66-F1
#
_entry.id   AF-A0A399IH66-F1
#
_cell.length_a   1.000
_cell.length_b   1.000
_cell.length_c   1.000
_cell.angle_alpha   90.00
_cell.angle_beta   90.00
_cell.angle_gamma   90.00
#
_symmetry.space_group_name_H-M   'P 1'
#
loop_
_entity.id
_entity.type
_entity.pdbx_description
1 polymer ?
#
loop_
_entity_poly.entity_id
_entity_poly.type
_entity_poly.pdbx_seq_one_letter_code
_entity_poly.pdbx_strand_id
1 'polypeptide(L)'
;MNKYIFILIFALCIMSFTIKENVYAKEVITETPNVVVLKGTDETKGGFPVYELIDDNKLFMDIYNKSFIKKSVELYGKALQYSNLESKDIYFAFRENSGCYGRIGFYLKKDGQLYDKTKSPYIELSIDQLKRYNTLESITQILPHEMGHVLQKITTSNNHEINENVVDMHYSNIQTEYSTAFSEGFGEHFEVISRMYEENNEIKDGIYEDIERTKNTTKSIVNSGSRDFTLPLRLDYYREVSPFWQQKYENLKRNELGLSGDGKYKNLSYDFIDPEKSILYRNMGLYQDKSKMKSLEQSLSTEIVVSNFFIKLITTDASELNERYSKVFNVFNKYLNKDSKPQLIEFVSGYMQEYPKEKERILQIFKDSIGHDFTEECAPEIWCISEGEHSNIIFDQFRGLKFPYYIFNINTCEKEDLLKLKGMSKSDAEGIIAYRDKNNGFKNSEEFSHIEGVSGKAIEILTNNTSKEHIEKVTSTIDEREFEKSSSTMFIANLKHLISRAMIWFVIFFITYYLFVMKTTVKSNMSLFKVAIKKFFKLMFYVLVGFISVLVSSNIIIGNKTLNPIVIFITVIFIGEGIILFIIRKDKLKVRDSIISTLMIIPIIIYSQY
;
A
#
# COMPACT_ATOMS: atom_id res chain seq x y z
N MET A 1 -51.91 47.60 -2.55
CA MET A 1 -50.64 47.34 -3.27
C MET A 1 -49.49 48.26 -2.84
N ASN A 2 -49.68 49.56 -2.57
CA ASN A 2 -48.56 50.48 -2.32
C ASN A 2 -47.84 50.36 -0.96
N LYS A 3 -48.44 49.74 0.08
CA LYS A 3 -47.75 49.53 1.37
C LYS A 3 -46.75 48.36 1.37
N TYR A 4 -46.98 47.35 0.53
CA TYR A 4 -46.09 46.17 0.45
C TYR A 4 -44.91 46.41 -0.51
N ILE A 5 -45.09 47.25 -1.53
CA ILE A 5 -43.99 47.66 -2.44
C ILE A 5 -42.97 48.51 -1.69
N PHE A 6 -43.42 49.39 -0.77
CA PHE A 6 -42.49 50.22 0.02
C PHE A 6 -41.69 49.38 1.02
N ILE A 7 -42.29 48.35 1.63
CA ILE A 7 -41.58 47.42 2.54
C ILE A 7 -40.62 46.52 1.75
N LEU A 8 -40.98 46.10 0.53
CA LEU A 8 -40.08 45.32 -0.33
C LEU A 8 -38.87 46.14 -0.83
N ILE A 9 -39.08 47.41 -1.19
CA ILE A 9 -38.01 48.33 -1.59
C ILE A 9 -37.13 48.69 -0.38
N PHE A 10 -37.71 48.89 0.80
CA PHE A 10 -36.94 49.16 2.02
C PHE A 10 -36.12 47.93 2.47
N ALA A 11 -36.65 46.72 2.32
CA ALA A 11 -35.91 45.48 2.57
C ALA A 11 -34.81 45.22 1.54
N LEU A 12 -35.02 45.59 0.26
CA LEU A 12 -33.99 45.52 -0.78
C LEU A 12 -32.88 46.57 -0.58
N CYS A 13 -33.20 47.76 -0.07
CA CYS A 13 -32.22 48.81 0.28
C CYS A 13 -31.40 48.47 1.53
N ILE A 14 -31.98 47.75 2.52
CA ILE A 14 -31.23 47.29 3.70
C ILE A 14 -30.31 46.11 3.34
N MET A 15 -30.69 45.26 2.37
CA MET A 15 -29.77 44.25 1.83
C MET A 15 -28.62 44.82 0.98
N SER A 16 -28.66 46.12 0.62
CA SER A 16 -27.55 46.81 -0.07
C SER A 16 -26.60 47.54 0.90
N PHE A 17 -26.86 47.53 2.20
CA PHE A 17 -26.03 48.14 3.24
C PHE A 17 -25.75 47.15 4.38
N THR A 18 -25.14 46.01 4.05
CA THR A 18 -24.27 45.34 5.02
C THR A 18 -22.85 45.86 4.83
N ILE A 19 -22.29 46.28 5.95
CA ILE A 19 -21.04 47.00 6.10
C ILE A 19 -19.91 46.20 5.44
N LYS A 20 -19.45 46.67 4.27
CA LYS A 20 -18.07 46.44 3.82
C LYS A 20 -17.17 47.19 4.80
N GLU A 21 -16.76 46.53 5.88
CA GLU A 21 -15.44 46.82 6.40
C GLU A 21 -14.48 46.44 5.26
N ASN A 22 -13.96 47.46 4.57
CA ASN A 22 -12.77 47.33 3.75
C ASN A 22 -11.61 47.01 4.70
N VAL A 23 -11.57 45.78 5.22
CA VAL A 23 -10.30 45.13 5.46
C VAL A 23 -9.68 45.08 4.07
N TYR A 24 -8.65 45.89 3.86
CA TYR A 24 -7.75 45.68 2.74
C TYR A 24 -7.26 44.23 2.87
N ALA A 25 -7.94 43.31 2.19
CA ALA A 25 -7.34 42.07 1.78
C ALA A 25 -6.13 42.54 0.98
N LYS A 26 -4.96 42.48 1.62
CA LYS A 26 -3.69 42.58 0.95
C LYS A 26 -3.85 41.62 -0.22
N GLU A 27 -3.90 42.17 -1.43
CA GLU A 27 -4.03 41.41 -2.66
C GLU A 27 -2.94 40.33 -2.56
N VAL A 28 -3.34 39.10 -2.23
CA VAL A 28 -2.40 38.00 -2.16
C VAL A 28 -2.17 37.69 -3.62
N ILE A 29 -1.20 38.39 -4.19
CA ILE A 29 -0.62 38.05 -5.48
C ILE A 29 -0.14 36.61 -5.31
N THR A 30 -0.97 35.66 -5.73
CA THR A 30 -0.54 34.29 -5.98
C THR A 30 0.26 34.37 -7.26
N GLU A 31 1.54 34.70 -7.14
CA GLU A 31 2.45 34.46 -8.24
C GLU A 31 2.41 32.95 -8.52
N THR A 32 1.94 32.57 -9.69
CA THR A 32 1.95 31.19 -10.14
C THR A 32 3.39 30.69 -10.15
N PRO A 33 3.68 29.56 -9.49
CA PRO A 33 5.01 28.94 -9.54
C PRO A 33 5.46 28.72 -10.97
N ASN A 34 6.75 28.89 -11.21
CA ASN A 34 7.31 28.61 -12.53
C ASN A 34 7.53 27.11 -12.65
N VAL A 35 6.88 26.49 -13.65
CA VAL A 35 6.97 25.05 -13.89
C VAL A 35 8.14 24.76 -14.81
N VAL A 36 9.12 24.02 -14.31
CA VAL A 36 10.31 23.61 -15.07
C VAL A 36 10.29 22.11 -15.29
N VAL A 37 10.37 21.69 -16.54
CA VAL A 37 10.34 20.26 -16.91
C VAL A 37 11.75 19.79 -17.25
N LEU A 38 12.14 18.69 -16.65
CA LEU A 38 13.47 18.15 -16.68
C LEU A 38 13.49 16.71 -17.23
N LYS A 39 14.64 16.33 -17.76
CA LYS A 39 14.97 14.97 -18.18
C LYS A 39 15.89 14.33 -17.15
N GLY A 40 15.51 13.12 -16.73
CA GLY A 40 16.33 12.19 -15.97
C GLY A 40 17.66 11.91 -16.66
N THR A 41 18.77 11.99 -15.93
CA THR A 41 20.06 11.44 -16.37
C THR A 41 20.48 10.32 -15.42
N ASP A 42 21.48 9.53 -15.82
CA ASP A 42 22.09 8.52 -14.94
C ASP A 42 23.28 9.10 -14.13
N GLU A 43 23.51 10.41 -14.22
CA GLU A 43 24.58 11.09 -13.49
C GLU A 43 24.12 11.45 -12.07
N THR A 44 25.05 11.36 -11.12
CA THR A 44 24.87 11.85 -9.75
C THR A 44 26.06 12.72 -9.34
N LYS A 45 25.83 13.66 -8.43
CA LYS A 45 26.88 14.50 -7.84
C LYS A 45 26.63 14.67 -6.34
N GLY A 46 27.55 14.12 -5.53
CA GLY A 46 27.45 14.20 -4.07
C GLY A 46 26.19 13.55 -3.51
N GLY A 47 25.74 12.44 -4.11
CA GLY A 47 24.50 11.74 -3.73
C GLY A 47 23.23 12.31 -4.36
N PHE A 48 23.27 13.50 -4.96
CA PHE A 48 22.11 14.11 -5.63
C PHE A 48 22.03 13.71 -7.11
N PRO A 49 20.82 13.49 -7.66
CA PRO A 49 20.65 13.24 -9.09
C PRO A 49 20.97 14.50 -9.91
N VAL A 50 21.42 14.28 -11.14
CA VAL A 50 21.63 15.33 -12.14
C VAL A 50 20.52 15.27 -13.17
N TYR A 51 19.95 16.42 -13.52
CA TYR A 51 18.88 16.55 -14.49
C TYR A 51 19.20 17.58 -15.57
N GLU A 52 18.67 17.40 -16.77
CA GLU A 52 18.80 18.33 -17.90
C GLU A 52 17.45 18.96 -18.25
N LEU A 53 17.42 20.11 -18.93
CA LEU A 53 16.16 20.71 -19.39
C LEU A 53 15.54 19.88 -20.53
N ILE A 54 14.22 19.76 -20.54
CA ILE A 54 13.48 19.23 -21.69
C ILE A 54 13.08 20.37 -22.63
N ASP A 55 13.37 20.20 -23.92
CA ASP A 55 12.98 21.14 -24.97
C ASP A 55 11.51 20.98 -25.39
N ASP A 56 10.97 19.76 -25.42
CA ASP A 56 9.56 19.48 -25.76
C ASP A 56 8.81 18.84 -24.60
N ASN A 57 8.05 19.66 -23.89
CA ASN A 57 7.21 19.25 -22.76
C ASN A 57 5.70 19.42 -23.05
N LYS A 58 5.30 19.58 -24.32
CA LYS A 58 3.91 19.92 -24.68
C LYS A 58 2.88 18.94 -24.14
N LEU A 59 3.18 17.63 -24.20
CA LEU A 59 2.28 16.59 -23.70
C LEU A 59 2.04 16.71 -22.20
N PHE A 60 3.11 16.88 -21.42
CA PHE A 60 2.97 17.10 -19.98
C PHE A 60 2.23 18.39 -19.70
N MET A 61 2.56 19.48 -20.40
CA MET A 61 1.91 20.78 -20.20
C MET A 61 0.41 20.75 -20.55
N ASP A 62 -0.02 19.97 -21.54
CA ASP A 62 -1.44 19.72 -21.82
C ASP A 62 -2.13 19.04 -20.63
N ILE A 63 -1.57 17.93 -20.14
CA ILE A 63 -2.10 17.18 -18.98
C ILE A 63 -2.12 18.07 -17.73
N TYR A 64 -1.03 18.79 -17.47
CA TYR A 64 -0.89 19.75 -16.38
C TYR A 64 -2.02 20.77 -16.40
N ASN A 65 -2.24 21.43 -17.54
CA ASN A 65 -3.17 22.54 -17.64
C ASN A 65 -4.64 22.13 -17.50
N LYS A 66 -4.97 20.89 -17.87
CA LYS A 66 -6.35 20.40 -17.94
C LYS A 66 -6.77 19.51 -16.77
N SER A 67 -5.90 19.28 -15.78
CA SER A 67 -6.14 18.40 -14.65
C SER A 67 -5.89 19.09 -13.30
N PHE A 68 -6.23 18.40 -12.22
CA PHE A 68 -5.95 18.86 -10.86
C PHE A 68 -4.46 19.13 -10.58
N ILE A 69 -3.52 18.65 -11.42
CA ILE A 69 -2.09 18.93 -11.28
C ILE A 69 -1.84 20.44 -11.21
N LYS A 70 -2.48 21.24 -12.08
CA LYS A 70 -2.36 22.70 -12.02
C LYS A 70 -2.76 23.25 -10.65
N LYS A 71 -3.87 22.75 -10.10
CA LYS A 71 -4.33 23.15 -8.77
C LYS A 71 -3.33 22.76 -7.67
N SER A 72 -2.71 21.60 -7.77
CA SER A 72 -1.65 21.17 -6.84
C SER A 72 -0.43 22.11 -6.88
N VAL A 73 -0.06 22.63 -8.05
CA VAL A 73 1.00 23.63 -8.19
C VAL A 73 0.58 25.00 -7.67
N GLU A 74 -0.68 25.41 -7.83
CA GLU A 74 -1.19 26.61 -7.17
C GLU A 74 -1.08 26.50 -5.63
N LEU A 75 -1.36 25.32 -5.06
CA LEU A 75 -1.19 25.04 -3.64
C LEU A 75 0.28 25.10 -3.22
N TYR A 76 1.22 24.63 -4.06
CA TYR A 76 2.65 24.84 -3.86
C TYR A 76 2.99 26.33 -3.77
N GLY A 77 2.46 27.15 -4.67
CA GLY A 77 2.63 28.61 -4.61
C GLY A 77 2.11 29.23 -3.30
N LYS A 78 1.03 28.68 -2.73
CA LYS A 78 0.54 29.07 -1.40
C LYS A 78 1.46 28.61 -0.29
N ALA A 79 1.95 27.37 -0.35
CA ALA A 79 2.86 26.79 0.63
C ALA A 79 4.19 27.56 0.74
N LEU A 80 4.65 28.18 -0.35
CA LEU A 80 5.88 29.00 -0.33
C LEU A 80 5.84 30.14 0.71
N GLN A 81 4.65 30.65 1.06
CA GLN A 81 4.47 31.68 2.10
C GLN A 81 4.83 31.18 3.51
N TYR A 82 4.88 29.87 3.69
CA TYR A 82 5.22 29.18 4.93
C TYR A 82 6.57 28.45 4.84
N SER A 83 7.36 28.76 3.81
CA SER A 83 8.67 28.13 3.55
C SER A 83 9.80 29.17 3.58
N ASN A 84 11.03 28.69 3.72
CA ASN A 84 12.25 29.50 3.58
C ASN A 84 12.88 29.40 2.18
N LEU A 85 12.13 28.91 1.17
CA LEU A 85 12.66 28.76 -0.19
C LEU A 85 12.76 30.12 -0.90
N GLU A 86 13.93 30.37 -1.50
CA GLU A 86 14.18 31.60 -2.27
C GLU A 86 13.58 31.55 -3.68
N SER A 87 13.53 30.37 -4.29
CA SER A 87 12.96 30.17 -5.63
C SER A 87 11.50 29.76 -5.55
N LYS A 88 10.71 30.30 -6.49
CA LYS A 88 9.33 29.88 -6.75
C LYS A 88 9.19 28.80 -7.82
N ASP A 89 10.31 28.30 -8.33
CA ASP A 89 10.27 27.23 -9.32
C ASP A 89 9.80 25.93 -8.67
N ILE A 90 9.08 25.12 -9.45
CA ILE A 90 8.84 23.71 -9.17
C ILE A 90 9.35 22.90 -10.36
N TYR A 91 10.04 21.80 -10.07
CA TYR A 91 10.73 21.00 -11.06
C TYR A 91 10.05 19.63 -11.20
N PHE A 92 9.75 19.22 -12.43
CA PHE A 92 9.24 17.88 -12.75
C PHE A 92 10.24 17.15 -13.62
N ALA A 93 10.85 16.10 -13.10
CA ALA A 93 11.85 15.30 -13.81
C ALA A 93 11.24 14.01 -14.35
N PHE A 94 11.47 13.72 -15.63
CA PHE A 94 11.01 12.49 -16.27
C PHE A 94 12.17 11.54 -16.55
N ARG A 95 12.12 10.34 -15.97
CA ARG A 95 13.15 9.30 -16.12
C ARG A 95 12.51 7.96 -16.48
N GLU A 96 13.19 7.12 -17.26
CA GLU A 96 12.73 5.75 -17.49
C GLU A 96 12.78 4.92 -16.20
N ASN A 97 11.75 4.12 -15.94
CA ASN A 97 11.66 3.24 -14.77
C ASN A 97 11.82 3.94 -13.40
N SER A 98 11.50 5.22 -13.31
CA SER A 98 11.47 5.93 -12.02
C SER A 98 10.46 5.30 -11.07
N GLY A 99 10.82 5.21 -9.78
CA GLY A 99 9.92 4.84 -8.69
C GLY A 99 8.82 5.87 -8.41
N CYS A 100 8.94 7.08 -8.99
CA CYS A 100 8.12 8.26 -8.72
C CYS A 100 8.28 8.75 -7.27
N TYR A 101 8.77 9.97 -7.06
CA TYR A 101 9.00 10.49 -5.72
C TYR A 101 9.11 12.02 -5.69
N GLY A 102 8.63 12.63 -4.60
CA GLY A 102 8.85 14.02 -4.24
C GLY A 102 10.03 14.22 -3.28
N ARG A 103 11.08 14.91 -3.74
CA ARG A 103 12.32 15.13 -2.97
C ARG A 103 12.82 16.58 -3.05
N ILE A 104 13.80 16.89 -2.21
CA ILE A 104 14.53 18.15 -2.23
C ILE A 104 15.96 17.84 -2.64
N GLY A 105 16.46 18.60 -3.61
CA GLY A 105 17.87 18.62 -3.97
C GLY A 105 18.23 17.82 -5.22
N PHE A 106 18.80 18.52 -6.19
CA PHE A 106 19.36 17.95 -7.41
C PHE A 106 20.44 18.89 -7.98
N TYR A 107 21.09 18.49 -9.08
CA TYR A 107 21.90 19.40 -9.89
C TYR A 107 21.27 19.58 -11.27
N LEU A 108 21.16 20.83 -11.73
CA LEU A 108 20.71 21.13 -13.09
C LEU A 108 21.92 21.21 -14.03
N LYS A 109 21.95 20.39 -15.05
CA LYS A 109 22.96 20.41 -16.11
C LYS A 109 22.45 21.21 -17.30
N LYS A 110 23.19 22.26 -17.65
CA LYS A 110 22.89 23.13 -18.81
C LYS A 110 24.19 23.55 -19.46
N ASP A 111 24.29 23.36 -20.78
CA ASP A 111 25.47 23.69 -21.59
C ASP A 111 26.78 23.08 -21.03
N GLY A 112 26.69 21.85 -20.49
CA GLY A 112 27.81 21.15 -19.87
C GLY A 112 28.22 21.65 -18.47
N GLN A 113 27.54 22.66 -17.93
CA GLN A 113 27.77 23.18 -16.57
C GLN A 113 26.70 22.69 -15.60
N LEU A 114 27.10 22.44 -14.35
CA LEU A 114 26.21 22.00 -13.27
C LEU A 114 25.86 23.19 -12.37
N TYR A 115 24.57 23.47 -12.25
CA TYR A 115 23.99 24.49 -11.39
C TYR A 115 23.42 23.84 -10.14
N ASP A 116 23.75 24.41 -8.98
CA ASP A 116 23.31 23.90 -7.68
C ASP A 116 21.81 24.14 -7.49
N LYS A 117 21.07 23.05 -7.28
CA LYS A 117 19.64 23.02 -6.93
C LYS A 117 19.41 22.10 -5.72
N THR A 118 20.41 21.94 -4.85
CA THR A 118 20.38 21.05 -3.66
C THR A 118 19.33 21.47 -2.62
N LYS A 119 18.82 22.71 -2.69
CA LYS A 119 17.71 23.22 -1.86
C LYS A 119 16.37 23.28 -2.59
N SER A 120 16.31 22.89 -3.86
CA SER A 120 15.09 23.02 -4.66
C SER A 120 14.25 21.75 -4.62
N PRO A 121 12.94 21.85 -4.41
CA PRO A 121 12.05 20.70 -4.50
C PRO A 121 11.86 20.26 -5.94
N TYR A 122 11.70 18.96 -6.14
CA TYR A 122 11.36 18.37 -7.42
C TYR A 122 10.50 17.12 -7.24
N ILE A 123 9.77 16.77 -8.28
CA ILE A 123 9.04 15.50 -8.37
C ILE A 123 9.62 14.74 -9.55
N GLU A 124 10.15 13.55 -9.31
CA GLU A 124 10.54 12.62 -10.38
C GLU A 124 9.35 11.72 -10.74
N LEU A 125 9.15 11.49 -12.04
CA LEU A 125 8.09 10.66 -12.60
C LEU A 125 8.66 9.73 -13.67
N SER A 126 8.00 8.59 -13.86
CA SER A 126 8.30 7.70 -14.99
C SER A 126 7.74 8.27 -16.31
N ILE A 127 8.50 8.18 -17.40
CA ILE A 127 8.06 8.61 -18.75
C ILE A 127 6.75 7.91 -19.16
N ASP A 128 6.56 6.65 -18.77
CA ASP A 128 5.36 5.88 -19.10
C ASP A 128 4.07 6.45 -18.48
N GLN A 129 4.19 7.27 -17.44
CA GLN A 129 3.05 7.92 -16.79
C GLN A 129 2.36 8.94 -17.71
N LEU A 130 3.07 9.48 -18.72
CA LEU A 130 2.45 10.38 -19.70
C LEU A 130 1.46 9.66 -20.63
N LYS A 131 1.50 8.31 -20.69
CA LYS A 131 0.60 7.51 -21.55
C LYS A 131 -0.77 7.29 -20.92
N ARG A 132 -0.93 7.53 -19.61
CA ARG A 132 -2.18 7.29 -18.86
C ARG A 132 -2.42 8.45 -17.90
N TYR A 133 -3.53 9.17 -18.09
CA TYR A 133 -3.86 10.36 -17.29
C TYR A 133 -5.30 10.34 -16.72
N ASN A 134 -6.12 9.35 -17.06
CA ASN A 134 -7.52 9.25 -16.68
C ASN A 134 -7.88 7.85 -16.10
N THR A 135 -6.93 7.19 -15.45
CA THR A 135 -7.14 5.88 -14.80
C THR A 135 -6.67 5.94 -13.35
N LEU A 136 -6.98 4.92 -12.55
CA LEU A 136 -6.35 4.77 -11.24
C LEU A 136 -4.82 4.63 -11.44
N GLU A 137 -4.02 5.20 -10.54
CA GLU A 137 -2.54 5.28 -10.65
C GLU A 137 -2.01 6.07 -11.85
N SER A 138 -2.83 6.88 -12.52
CA SER A 138 -2.34 7.75 -13.58
C SER A 138 -1.52 8.93 -13.05
N ILE A 139 -0.84 9.66 -13.95
CA ILE A 139 -0.04 10.83 -13.58
C ILE A 139 -0.85 11.90 -12.82
N THR A 140 -2.16 12.02 -13.11
CA THR A 140 -3.08 12.96 -12.44
C THR A 140 -3.41 12.56 -11.00
N GLN A 141 -2.92 11.40 -10.56
CA GLN A 141 -3.08 10.85 -9.21
C GLN A 141 -1.73 10.78 -8.49
N ILE A 142 -0.72 10.22 -9.16
CA ILE A 142 0.64 10.07 -8.60
C ILE A 142 1.28 11.44 -8.37
N LEU A 143 1.20 12.37 -9.33
CA LEU A 143 1.85 13.67 -9.14
C LEU A 143 1.25 14.44 -7.95
N PRO A 144 -0.08 14.54 -7.78
CA PRO A 144 -0.64 15.11 -6.55
C PRO A 144 -0.19 14.41 -5.26
N HIS A 145 -0.04 13.09 -5.25
CA HIS A 145 0.54 12.37 -4.10
C HIS A 145 1.93 12.92 -3.76
N GLU A 146 2.84 12.92 -4.76
CA GLU A 146 4.21 13.40 -4.57
C GLU A 146 4.28 14.90 -4.25
N MET A 147 3.30 15.67 -4.75
CA MET A 147 3.13 17.06 -4.36
C MET A 147 2.80 17.18 -2.87
N GLY A 148 2.00 16.28 -2.30
CA GLY A 148 1.76 16.22 -0.86
C GLY A 148 3.06 16.12 -0.05
N HIS A 149 3.94 15.21 -0.43
CA HIS A 149 5.27 15.06 0.18
C HIS A 149 6.13 16.33 0.06
N VAL A 150 6.16 16.94 -1.14
CA VAL A 150 6.87 18.21 -1.34
C VAL A 150 6.29 19.31 -0.46
N LEU A 151 4.97 19.47 -0.41
CA LEU A 151 4.28 20.49 0.37
C LEU A 151 4.57 20.34 1.86
N GLN A 152 4.53 19.12 2.38
CA GLN A 152 4.91 18.85 3.77
C GLN A 152 6.37 19.22 4.02
N LYS A 153 7.30 18.73 3.20
CA LYS A 153 8.74 18.98 3.38
C LYS A 153 9.03 20.49 3.38
N ILE A 154 8.58 21.25 2.39
CA ILE A 154 8.90 22.69 2.28
C ILE A 154 8.27 23.54 3.38
N THR A 155 7.14 23.12 3.94
CA THR A 155 6.46 23.85 5.02
C THR A 155 6.96 23.44 6.41
N THR A 156 7.77 22.39 6.53
CA THR A 156 8.33 21.89 7.79
C THR A 156 9.85 22.08 7.91
N SER A 157 10.53 22.41 6.80
CA SER A 157 12.01 22.52 6.64
C SER A 157 12.73 23.52 7.57
N ASN A 158 12.03 24.19 8.48
CA ASN A 158 12.65 25.07 9.48
C ASN A 158 13.21 24.32 10.70
N ASN A 159 12.92 23.01 10.83
CA ASN A 159 13.45 22.13 11.87
C ASN A 159 14.03 20.86 11.22
N HIS A 160 14.87 20.15 11.98
CA HIS A 160 15.62 18.94 11.59
C HIS A 160 14.87 18.03 10.59
N GLU A 161 15.61 17.46 9.62
CA GLU A 161 15.10 16.45 8.69
C GLU A 161 14.24 15.43 9.45
N ILE A 162 13.05 15.13 8.92
CA ILE A 162 12.23 14.03 9.43
C ILE A 162 13.10 12.79 9.27
N ASN A 163 13.61 12.25 10.37
CA ASN A 163 14.24 10.95 10.40
C ASN A 163 13.15 9.91 10.13
N GLU A 164 12.86 9.68 8.85
CA GLU A 164 12.19 8.47 8.40
C GLU A 164 13.17 7.33 8.65
N ASN A 165 12.97 6.59 9.75
CA ASN A 165 13.72 5.36 9.96
C ASN A 165 13.28 4.33 8.91
N VAL A 166 14.24 3.50 8.55
CA VAL A 166 14.23 2.55 7.43
C VAL A 166 13.12 1.51 7.58
N VAL A 167 11.97 1.78 6.97
CA VAL A 167 11.11 0.73 6.40
C VAL A 167 11.03 1.00 4.91
N ASP A 168 11.95 0.38 4.15
CA ASP A 168 12.04 0.54 2.69
C ASP A 168 10.78 0.07 1.92
N MET A 169 9.82 -0.57 2.60
CA MET A 169 8.56 -0.99 1.99
C MET A 169 7.38 -0.95 2.95
N HIS A 170 6.55 0.07 2.78
CA HIS A 170 5.30 0.27 3.51
C HIS A 170 4.08 0.16 2.60
N TYR A 171 2.92 -0.01 3.23
CA TYR A 171 1.64 -0.16 2.55
C TYR A 171 0.55 0.55 3.36
N SER A 172 -0.37 1.19 2.65
CA SER A 172 -1.41 2.10 3.17
C SER A 172 -2.11 1.67 4.46
N ASN A 173 -2.37 0.36 4.63
CA ASN A 173 -3.14 -0.19 5.74
C ASN A 173 -2.35 -1.22 6.58
N ILE A 174 -1.05 -1.02 6.69
CA ILE A 174 -0.14 -1.74 7.60
C ILE A 174 0.49 -0.72 8.56
N GLN A 175 1.00 -1.20 9.68
CA GLN A 175 1.67 -0.37 10.67
C GLN A 175 3.09 -0.01 10.21
N THR A 176 3.45 1.26 10.31
CA THR A 176 4.78 1.84 9.99
C THR A 176 5.28 2.70 11.16
N GLU A 177 6.31 3.52 10.98
CA GLU A 177 6.63 4.62 11.90
C GLU A 177 5.49 5.65 11.94
N TYR A 178 5.36 6.39 13.05
CA TYR A 178 4.48 7.55 13.12
C TYR A 178 4.83 8.61 12.07
N SER A 179 6.11 8.84 11.79
CA SER A 179 6.56 9.79 10.77
C SER A 179 6.18 9.33 9.37
N THR A 180 6.40 8.05 9.06
CA THR A 180 6.06 7.44 7.77
C THR A 180 4.56 7.45 7.56
N ALA A 181 3.78 6.97 8.55
CA ALA A 181 2.33 7.01 8.55
C ALA A 181 1.78 8.43 8.33
N PHE A 182 2.40 9.42 8.98
CA PHE A 182 2.01 10.81 8.80
C PHE A 182 2.32 11.33 7.38
N SER A 183 3.54 11.11 6.90
CA SER A 183 4.00 11.62 5.61
C SER A 183 3.24 10.98 4.45
N GLU A 184 3.18 9.66 4.42
CA GLU A 184 2.44 8.92 3.39
C GLU A 184 0.94 9.15 3.52
N GLY A 185 0.39 9.17 4.73
CA GLY A 185 -1.01 9.55 4.92
C GLY A 185 -1.32 10.94 4.35
N PHE A 186 -0.39 11.89 4.48
CA PHE A 186 -0.50 13.20 3.84
C PHE A 186 -0.26 13.15 2.31
N GLY A 187 0.59 12.28 1.77
CA GLY A 187 0.66 12.04 0.32
C GLY A 187 -0.64 11.44 -0.24
N GLU A 188 -1.12 10.35 0.36
CA GLU A 188 -2.31 9.61 -0.03
C GLU A 188 -3.58 10.45 -0.01
N HIS A 189 -3.74 11.36 0.95
CA HIS A 189 -4.93 12.22 1.01
C HIS A 189 -5.02 13.12 -0.23
N PHE A 190 -3.88 13.58 -0.78
CA PHE A 190 -3.84 14.40 -1.98
C PHE A 190 -4.30 13.63 -3.23
N GLU A 191 -4.09 12.31 -3.27
CA GLU A 191 -4.68 11.48 -4.33
C GLU A 191 -6.21 11.54 -4.28
N VAL A 192 -6.80 11.41 -3.10
CA VAL A 192 -8.27 11.41 -2.98
C VAL A 192 -8.83 12.80 -3.26
N ILE A 193 -8.19 13.85 -2.75
CA ILE A 193 -8.60 15.24 -3.03
C ILE A 193 -8.50 15.54 -4.52
N SER A 194 -7.45 15.08 -5.21
CA SER A 194 -7.34 15.32 -6.66
C SER A 194 -8.50 14.70 -7.45
N ARG A 195 -8.97 13.50 -7.06
CA ARG A 195 -10.16 12.86 -7.67
C ARG A 195 -11.43 13.66 -7.41
N MET A 196 -11.64 14.06 -6.15
CA MET A 196 -12.86 14.74 -5.73
C MET A 196 -13.02 16.11 -6.42
N TYR A 197 -11.91 16.84 -6.54
CA TYR A 197 -11.83 18.19 -7.08
C TYR A 197 -11.33 18.24 -8.53
N GLU A 198 -11.24 17.11 -9.23
CA GLU A 198 -10.99 17.11 -10.67
C GLU A 198 -12.18 17.76 -11.38
N GLU A 199 -11.89 18.81 -12.14
CA GLU A 199 -12.88 19.60 -12.89
C GLU A 199 -13.08 19.05 -14.30
N ASN A 200 -12.08 18.36 -14.84
CA ASN A 200 -12.16 17.75 -16.15
C ASN A 200 -12.95 16.44 -16.09
N ASN A 201 -14.17 16.45 -16.64
CA ASN A 201 -15.06 15.29 -16.65
C ASN A 201 -14.44 14.06 -17.34
N GLU A 202 -13.66 14.21 -18.42
CA GLU A 202 -13.00 13.07 -19.08
C GLU A 202 -12.03 12.35 -18.13
N ILE A 203 -11.26 13.14 -17.37
CA ILE A 203 -10.29 12.62 -16.41
C ILE A 203 -11.02 12.01 -15.22
N LYS A 204 -11.97 12.75 -14.65
CA LYS A 204 -12.75 12.34 -13.49
C LYS A 204 -13.52 11.05 -13.75
N ASP A 205 -14.33 11.04 -14.81
CA ASP A 205 -15.17 9.90 -15.15
C ASP A 205 -14.31 8.68 -15.49
N GLY A 206 -13.21 8.86 -16.23
CA GLY A 206 -12.25 7.79 -16.51
C GLY A 206 -11.67 7.16 -15.24
N ILE A 207 -11.28 7.98 -14.25
CA ILE A 207 -10.74 7.48 -12.98
C ILE A 207 -11.81 6.70 -12.22
N TYR A 208 -13.03 7.23 -12.08
CA TYR A 208 -14.10 6.55 -11.34
C TYR A 208 -14.58 5.27 -12.04
N GLU A 209 -14.63 5.26 -13.38
CA GLU A 209 -14.89 4.04 -14.16
C GLU A 209 -13.81 2.97 -13.92
N ASP A 210 -12.54 3.37 -13.85
CA ASP A 210 -11.44 2.46 -13.60
C ASP A 210 -11.39 1.96 -12.14
N ILE A 211 -11.81 2.78 -11.17
CA ILE A 211 -12.02 2.37 -9.77
C ILE A 211 -13.10 1.27 -9.71
N GLU A 212 -14.27 1.49 -10.33
CA GLU A 212 -15.35 0.50 -10.35
C GLU A 212 -14.95 -0.78 -11.09
N ARG A 213 -14.20 -0.66 -12.18
CA ARG A 213 -13.61 -1.81 -12.88
C ARG A 213 -12.63 -2.56 -11.98
N THR A 214 -11.74 -1.86 -11.30
CA THR A 214 -10.75 -2.46 -10.38
C THR A 214 -11.44 -3.18 -9.23
N LYS A 215 -12.47 -2.58 -8.64
CA LYS A 215 -13.30 -3.20 -7.60
C LYS A 215 -13.96 -4.50 -8.06
N ASN A 216 -14.57 -4.49 -9.24
CA ASN A 216 -15.24 -5.67 -9.78
C ASN A 216 -14.26 -6.80 -10.14
N THR A 217 -13.07 -6.45 -10.64
CA THR A 217 -12.06 -7.43 -11.06
C THR A 217 -11.26 -8.01 -9.90
N THR A 218 -10.92 -7.20 -8.89
CA THR A 218 -10.13 -7.65 -7.73
C THR A 218 -10.94 -8.47 -6.72
N LYS A 219 -12.26 -8.25 -6.59
CA LYS A 219 -13.10 -8.95 -5.59
C LYS A 219 -12.97 -10.48 -5.63
N SER A 220 -13.04 -11.09 -6.81
CA SER A 220 -12.91 -12.55 -6.91
C SER A 220 -11.50 -13.02 -6.58
N ILE A 221 -10.50 -12.25 -7.00
CA ILE A 221 -9.08 -12.57 -6.79
C ILE A 221 -8.73 -12.50 -5.30
N VAL A 222 -9.19 -11.47 -4.59
CA VAL A 222 -9.01 -11.31 -3.13
C VAL A 222 -9.69 -12.45 -2.38
N ASN A 223 -10.91 -12.82 -2.75
CA ASN A 223 -11.63 -13.96 -2.15
C ASN A 223 -10.83 -15.27 -2.31
N SER A 224 -10.36 -15.56 -3.51
CA SER A 224 -9.62 -16.81 -3.78
C SER A 224 -8.19 -16.77 -3.21
N GLY A 225 -7.54 -15.61 -3.18
CA GLY A 225 -6.28 -15.39 -2.47
C GLY A 225 -6.41 -15.67 -0.97
N SER A 226 -7.49 -15.21 -0.33
CA SER A 226 -7.77 -15.54 1.07
C SER A 226 -8.03 -17.04 1.29
N ARG A 227 -8.68 -17.71 0.33
CA ARG A 227 -8.86 -19.16 0.36
C ARG A 227 -7.56 -19.92 0.25
N ASP A 228 -6.58 -19.44 -0.54
CA ASP A 228 -5.26 -20.06 -0.64
C ASP A 228 -4.51 -20.06 0.71
N PHE A 229 -4.81 -19.13 1.61
CA PHE A 229 -4.30 -19.19 2.99
C PHE A 229 -5.09 -20.17 3.86
N THR A 230 -6.42 -20.14 3.78
CA THR A 230 -7.30 -20.72 4.80
C THR A 230 -7.75 -22.13 4.50
N LEU A 231 -7.88 -22.51 3.23
CA LEU A 231 -8.33 -23.83 2.82
C LEU A 231 -7.14 -24.78 2.57
N PRO A 232 -7.22 -26.03 3.04
CA PRO A 232 -6.11 -26.97 2.95
C PRO A 232 -5.92 -27.48 1.51
N LEU A 233 -4.69 -27.90 1.19
CA LEU A 233 -4.33 -28.58 -0.06
C LEU A 233 -4.64 -27.81 -1.35
N ARG A 234 -4.87 -26.50 -1.33
CA ARG A 234 -4.97 -25.73 -2.59
C ARG A 234 -3.62 -25.65 -3.29
N LEU A 235 -3.61 -25.43 -4.60
CA LEU A 235 -2.37 -25.16 -5.34
C LEU A 235 -1.86 -23.72 -5.16
N ASP A 236 -2.59 -22.91 -4.38
CA ASP A 236 -2.26 -21.54 -3.99
C ASP A 236 -2.08 -20.55 -5.16
N TYR A 237 -2.78 -20.77 -6.28
CA TYR A 237 -2.61 -20.01 -7.52
C TYR A 237 -2.72 -18.49 -7.37
N TYR A 238 -3.61 -17.98 -6.51
CA TYR A 238 -3.83 -16.55 -6.34
C TYR A 238 -2.73 -15.89 -5.52
N ARG A 239 -2.13 -16.63 -4.57
CA ARG A 239 -0.88 -16.22 -3.92
C ARG A 239 0.29 -16.25 -4.90
N GLU A 240 0.38 -17.28 -5.72
CA GLU A 240 1.44 -17.41 -6.75
C GLU A 240 1.45 -16.24 -7.75
N VAL A 241 0.27 -15.67 -8.05
CA VAL A 241 0.14 -14.51 -8.96
C VAL A 241 -0.09 -13.18 -8.22
N SER A 242 0.15 -13.10 -6.90
CA SER A 242 -0.03 -11.84 -6.14
C SER A 242 0.69 -10.62 -6.72
N PRO A 243 1.90 -10.72 -7.32
CA PRO A 243 2.56 -9.56 -7.92
C PRO A 243 1.74 -8.89 -9.04
N PHE A 244 0.79 -9.60 -9.65
CA PHE A 244 0.00 -9.09 -10.78
C PHE A 244 -1.29 -8.38 -10.37
N TRP A 245 -1.72 -8.50 -9.11
CA TRP A 245 -3.01 -7.95 -8.66
C TRP A 245 -2.96 -7.21 -7.33
N GLN A 246 -1.98 -7.51 -6.47
CA GLN A 246 -1.94 -6.94 -5.12
C GLN A 246 -1.72 -5.43 -5.16
N GLN A 247 -0.84 -4.90 -6.03
CA GLN A 247 -0.65 -3.45 -6.18
C GLN A 247 -1.96 -2.75 -6.54
N LYS A 248 -2.68 -3.26 -7.55
CA LYS A 248 -3.99 -2.73 -7.96
C LYS A 248 -5.00 -2.72 -6.80
N TYR A 249 -4.99 -3.77 -5.99
CA TYR A 249 -5.83 -3.85 -4.81
C TYR A 249 -5.41 -2.86 -3.72
N GLU A 250 -4.11 -2.62 -3.57
CA GLU A 250 -3.56 -1.63 -2.62
C GLU A 250 -4.03 -0.22 -2.96
N ASN A 251 -4.03 0.18 -4.23
CA ASN A 251 -4.56 1.50 -4.63
C ASN A 251 -6.07 1.61 -4.46
N LEU A 252 -6.81 0.51 -4.70
CA LEU A 252 -8.23 0.48 -4.42
C LEU A 252 -8.49 0.70 -2.92
N LYS A 253 -7.69 0.08 -2.04
CA LYS A 253 -7.77 0.29 -0.59
C LYS A 253 -7.51 1.75 -0.22
N ARG A 254 -6.44 2.38 -0.75
CA ARG A 254 -6.16 3.82 -0.58
C ARG A 254 -7.38 4.70 -0.85
N ASN A 255 -8.12 4.38 -1.90
CA ASN A 255 -9.37 5.06 -2.22
C ASN A 255 -10.52 4.72 -1.25
N GLU A 256 -10.87 3.43 -1.11
CA GLU A 256 -12.08 3.02 -0.38
C GLU A 256 -11.98 3.27 1.12
N LEU A 257 -10.87 2.88 1.75
CA LEU A 257 -10.68 3.04 3.18
C LEU A 257 -10.34 4.49 3.56
N GLY A 258 -9.64 5.21 2.67
CA GLY A 258 -9.40 6.65 2.82
C GLY A 258 -10.70 7.45 2.85
N LEU A 259 -11.74 7.02 2.11
CA LEU A 259 -13.07 7.66 2.14
C LEU A 259 -13.96 7.14 3.28
N SER A 260 -14.01 5.83 3.51
CA SER A 260 -14.92 5.24 4.51
C SER A 260 -14.46 5.49 5.96
N GLY A 261 -13.17 5.69 6.17
CA GLY A 261 -12.57 5.74 7.52
C GLY A 261 -12.55 4.37 8.20
N ASP A 262 -12.77 3.28 7.45
CA ASP A 262 -12.65 1.92 8.00
C ASP A 262 -11.19 1.54 8.28
N GLY A 263 -10.20 2.32 7.83
CA GLY A 263 -8.78 2.12 8.14
C GLY A 263 -8.46 1.95 9.64
N LYS A 264 -9.30 2.46 10.55
CA LYS A 264 -9.16 2.29 12.01
C LYS A 264 -9.44 0.88 12.53
N TYR A 265 -9.98 -0.02 11.70
CA TYR A 265 -10.19 -1.42 12.09
C TYR A 265 -8.94 -2.26 11.80
N LYS A 266 -8.73 -3.31 12.61
CA LYS A 266 -7.62 -4.24 12.39
C LYS A 266 -7.82 -5.03 11.10
N ASN A 267 -6.73 -5.33 10.41
CA ASN A 267 -6.76 -6.32 9.34
C ASN A 267 -7.13 -7.67 9.93
N LEU A 268 -7.94 -8.45 9.20
CA LEU A 268 -8.29 -9.80 9.61
C LEU A 268 -7.02 -10.64 9.71
N SER A 269 -6.85 -11.33 10.83
CA SER A 269 -5.75 -12.26 11.07
C SER A 269 -6.28 -13.64 11.47
N TYR A 270 -5.49 -14.66 11.16
CA TYR A 270 -5.72 -16.03 11.61
C TYR A 270 -4.52 -16.52 12.39
N ASP A 271 -4.75 -17.32 13.43
CA ASP A 271 -3.71 -17.95 14.24
C ASP A 271 -3.24 -19.25 13.57
N PHE A 272 -2.42 -19.12 12.52
CA PHE A 272 -1.82 -20.27 11.84
C PHE A 272 -0.69 -20.85 12.70
N ILE A 273 -0.37 -22.13 12.46
CA ILE A 273 0.75 -22.80 13.15
C ILE A 273 2.08 -22.10 12.87
N ASP A 274 2.25 -21.54 11.67
CA ASP A 274 3.41 -20.73 11.27
C ASP A 274 3.08 -19.24 11.47
N PRO A 275 3.69 -18.55 12.47
CA PRO A 275 3.43 -17.13 12.73
C PRO A 275 3.69 -16.25 11.52
N GLU A 276 4.65 -16.62 10.66
CA GLU A 276 4.93 -15.88 9.43
C GLU A 276 3.70 -15.84 8.52
N LYS A 277 3.01 -16.99 8.38
CA LYS A 277 1.83 -17.06 7.52
C LYS A 277 0.72 -16.16 8.04
N SER A 278 0.63 -16.00 9.36
CA SER A 278 -0.31 -15.09 10.02
C SER A 278 0.06 -13.63 9.78
N ILE A 279 1.33 -13.27 9.95
CA ILE A 279 1.86 -11.94 9.65
C ILE A 279 1.59 -11.59 8.19
N LEU A 280 1.95 -12.48 7.26
CA LEU A 280 1.74 -12.26 5.83
C LEU A 280 0.26 -12.07 5.49
N TYR A 281 -0.63 -12.92 6.01
CA TYR A 281 -2.07 -12.78 5.77
C TYR A 281 -2.63 -11.45 6.30
N ARG A 282 -2.26 -11.08 7.53
CA ARG A 282 -2.63 -9.80 8.15
C ARG A 282 -2.13 -8.62 7.33
N ASN A 283 -0.86 -8.67 6.91
CA ASN A 283 -0.18 -7.61 6.19
C ASN A 283 -0.72 -7.44 4.75
N MET A 284 -1.14 -8.51 4.07
CA MET A 284 -1.85 -8.37 2.79
C MET A 284 -3.13 -7.54 2.89
N GLY A 285 -3.73 -7.46 4.09
CA GLY A 285 -4.89 -6.60 4.36
C GLY A 285 -6.07 -6.91 3.44
N LEU A 286 -6.33 -8.19 3.17
CA LEU A 286 -7.40 -8.64 2.26
C LEU A 286 -8.80 -8.37 2.79
N TYR A 287 -8.95 -8.34 4.12
CA TYR A 287 -10.17 -8.01 4.83
C TYR A 287 -9.84 -7.31 6.14
N GLN A 288 -10.84 -6.63 6.68
CA GLN A 288 -10.79 -6.02 8.01
C GLN A 288 -11.73 -6.75 8.96
N ASP A 289 -11.33 -6.88 10.21
CA ASP A 289 -12.19 -7.30 11.30
C ASP A 289 -12.84 -6.06 11.93
N LYS A 290 -14.03 -5.69 11.44
CA LYS A 290 -14.77 -4.51 11.92
C LYS A 290 -15.21 -4.61 13.38
N SER A 291 -15.06 -5.77 14.03
CA SER A 291 -15.30 -5.91 15.47
C SER A 291 -14.10 -5.49 16.32
N LYS A 292 -12.91 -5.33 15.71
CA LYS A 292 -11.67 -5.00 16.38
C LYS A 292 -11.10 -3.69 15.88
N MET A 293 -11.08 -2.70 16.75
CA MET A 293 -10.42 -1.42 16.48
C MET A 293 -8.91 -1.56 16.69
N LYS A 294 -8.13 -0.82 15.90
CA LYS A 294 -6.72 -0.56 16.18
C LYS A 294 -6.59 0.18 17.51
N SER A 295 -5.50 -0.05 18.26
CA SER A 295 -5.15 0.84 19.38
C SER A 295 -4.87 2.25 18.87
N LEU A 296 -4.74 3.22 19.79
CA LEU A 296 -4.36 4.59 19.42
C LEU A 296 -3.04 4.59 18.64
N GLU A 297 -2.02 3.91 19.16
CA GLU A 297 -0.69 3.79 18.56
C GLU A 297 -0.78 3.15 17.18
N GLN A 298 -1.52 2.04 17.05
CA GLN A 298 -1.71 1.38 15.76
C GLN A 298 -2.40 2.28 14.73
N SER A 299 -3.37 3.09 15.15
CA SER A 299 -4.05 4.04 14.26
C SER A 299 -3.14 5.20 13.85
N LEU A 300 -2.36 5.75 14.78
CA LEU A 300 -1.37 6.80 14.50
C LEU A 300 -0.23 6.32 13.60
N SER A 301 0.05 5.01 13.61
CA SER A 301 1.08 4.37 12.81
C SER A 301 0.54 3.76 11.50
N THR A 302 -0.65 4.16 11.03
CA THR A 302 -1.25 3.63 9.79
C THR A 302 -1.57 4.76 8.82
N GLU A 303 -0.96 4.74 7.63
CA GLU A 303 -1.04 5.79 6.60
C GLU A 303 -2.48 6.15 6.23
N ILE A 304 -3.31 5.15 5.95
CA ILE A 304 -4.68 5.39 5.48
C ILE A 304 -5.60 5.99 6.54
N VAL A 305 -5.25 5.80 7.82
CA VAL A 305 -5.96 6.40 8.95
C VAL A 305 -5.66 7.90 9.01
N VAL A 306 -4.38 8.27 8.84
CA VAL A 306 -3.94 9.66 8.73
C VAL A 306 -4.51 10.31 7.45
N SER A 307 -4.50 9.59 6.33
CA SER A 307 -5.10 10.03 5.07
C SER A 307 -6.58 10.36 5.23
N ASN A 308 -7.36 9.50 5.88
CA ASN A 308 -8.77 9.79 6.18
C ASN A 308 -8.95 11.03 7.06
N PHE A 309 -8.05 11.26 8.03
CA PHE A 309 -8.08 12.47 8.85
C PHE A 309 -7.93 13.73 7.98
N PHE A 310 -6.94 13.79 7.10
CA PHE A 310 -6.74 14.95 6.22
C PHE A 310 -7.84 15.08 5.17
N ILE A 311 -8.34 13.98 4.59
CA ILE A 311 -9.51 14.00 3.68
C ILE A 311 -10.68 14.68 4.38
N LYS A 312 -11.02 14.28 5.61
CA LYS A 312 -12.12 14.90 6.36
C LYS A 312 -11.83 16.35 6.73
N LEU A 313 -10.59 16.67 7.14
CA LEU A 313 -10.20 18.04 7.47
C LEU A 313 -10.43 18.99 6.28
N ILE A 314 -10.02 18.58 5.09
CA ILE A 314 -10.19 19.36 3.87
C ILE A 314 -11.65 19.36 3.40
N THR A 315 -12.34 18.23 3.41
CA THR A 315 -13.68 18.13 2.79
C THR A 315 -14.81 18.68 3.66
N THR A 316 -14.63 18.76 4.98
CA THR A 316 -15.66 19.27 5.92
C THR A 316 -15.53 20.76 6.24
N ASP A 317 -14.44 21.40 5.84
CA ASP A 317 -14.33 22.86 5.88
C ASP A 317 -15.07 23.46 4.66
N ALA A 318 -15.85 24.52 4.86
CA ALA A 318 -16.64 25.16 3.79
C ALA A 318 -15.88 26.27 3.04
N SER A 319 -14.71 26.68 3.52
CA SER A 319 -13.86 27.73 2.91
C SER A 319 -13.33 27.34 1.53
N GLU A 320 -12.63 28.23 0.83
CA GLU A 320 -12.01 27.88 -0.46
C GLU A 320 -10.84 26.90 -0.27
N LEU A 321 -10.58 26.01 -1.23
CA LEU A 321 -9.56 24.95 -1.09
C LEU A 321 -8.18 25.50 -0.71
N ASN A 322 -7.80 26.65 -1.27
CA ASN A 322 -6.54 27.34 -0.93
C ASN A 322 -6.49 27.80 0.54
N GLU A 323 -7.62 28.24 1.11
CA GLU A 323 -7.70 28.66 2.51
C GLU A 323 -7.58 27.46 3.44
N ARG A 324 -8.26 26.36 3.11
CA ARG A 324 -8.19 25.09 3.85
C ARG A 324 -6.74 24.61 3.99
N TYR A 325 -6.01 24.55 2.88
CA TYR A 325 -4.60 24.15 2.89
C TYR A 325 -3.67 25.18 3.52
N SER A 326 -3.97 26.47 3.41
CA SER A 326 -3.20 27.52 4.11
C SER A 326 -3.21 27.29 5.63
N LYS A 327 -4.33 26.81 6.19
CA LYS A 327 -4.39 26.43 7.61
C LYS A 327 -3.47 25.27 7.95
N VAL A 328 -3.45 24.23 7.09
CA VAL A 328 -2.56 23.09 7.24
C VAL A 328 -1.09 23.52 7.20
N PHE A 329 -0.70 24.29 6.19
CA PHE A 329 0.69 24.77 6.03
C PHE A 329 1.14 25.67 7.18
N ASN A 330 0.25 26.53 7.69
CA ASN A 330 0.53 27.34 8.88
C ASN A 330 0.83 26.46 10.10
N VAL A 331 0.05 25.40 10.32
CA VAL A 331 0.27 24.47 11.45
C VAL A 331 1.54 23.67 11.25
N PHE A 332 1.81 23.17 10.03
CA PHE A 332 3.06 22.46 9.72
C PHE A 332 4.29 23.30 10.06
N ASN A 333 4.35 24.53 9.57
CA ASN A 333 5.47 25.45 9.82
C ASN A 333 5.63 25.81 11.31
N LYS A 334 4.53 25.88 12.06
CA LYS A 334 4.58 26.32 13.47
C LYS A 334 4.68 25.21 14.49
N TYR A 335 4.29 23.97 14.20
CA TYR A 335 4.13 22.95 15.24
C TYR A 335 4.75 21.59 14.91
N LEU A 336 4.91 21.23 13.64
CA LEU A 336 5.37 19.89 13.29
C LEU A 336 6.87 19.72 13.56
N ASN A 337 7.27 18.53 14.00
CA ASN A 337 8.64 18.12 14.30
C ASN A 337 9.33 19.05 15.31
N LYS A 338 8.58 19.53 16.30
CA LYS A 338 9.12 20.36 17.40
C LYS A 338 9.37 19.55 18.66
N ASP A 339 8.62 18.47 18.84
CA ASP A 339 8.71 17.55 19.96
C ASP A 339 9.04 16.12 19.47
N SER A 340 9.27 15.20 20.41
CA SER A 340 9.43 13.76 20.12
C SER A 340 8.08 13.01 20.10
N LYS A 341 6.97 13.70 19.78
CA LYS A 341 5.60 13.14 19.78
C LYS A 341 5.21 12.67 18.37
N PRO A 342 4.21 11.79 18.23
CA PRO A 342 3.65 11.45 16.91
C PRO A 342 3.16 12.70 16.18
N GLN A 343 3.52 12.85 14.91
CA GLN A 343 3.30 14.05 14.10
C GLN A 343 1.82 14.45 13.99
N LEU A 344 0.92 13.48 13.93
CA LEU A 344 -0.52 13.77 13.90
C LEU A 344 -1.02 14.40 15.21
N ILE A 345 -0.44 14.01 16.34
CA ILE A 345 -0.77 14.58 17.65
C ILE A 345 -0.26 16.02 17.75
N GLU A 346 0.97 16.27 17.27
CA GLU A 346 1.52 17.63 17.15
C GLU A 346 0.63 18.51 16.26
N PHE A 347 0.23 17.99 15.10
CA PHE A 347 -0.64 18.71 14.16
C PHE A 347 -1.98 19.08 14.80
N VAL A 348 -2.67 18.13 15.42
CA VAL A 348 -3.99 18.39 16.03
C VAL A 348 -3.87 19.38 17.19
N SER A 349 -2.84 19.24 18.01
CA SER A 349 -2.55 20.18 19.11
C SER A 349 -2.32 21.59 18.59
N GLY A 350 -1.44 21.74 17.59
CA GLY A 350 -1.14 23.02 16.96
C GLY A 350 -2.33 23.64 16.25
N TYR A 351 -3.14 22.84 15.56
CA TYR A 351 -4.35 23.31 14.88
C TYR A 351 -5.39 23.85 15.87
N MET A 352 -5.58 23.19 17.03
CA MET A 352 -6.46 23.70 18.08
C MET A 352 -5.97 25.04 18.66
N GLN A 353 -4.65 25.26 18.71
CA GLN A 353 -4.06 26.51 19.18
C GLN A 353 -4.22 27.64 18.16
N GLU A 354 -3.97 27.38 16.87
CA GLU A 354 -4.09 28.38 15.80
C GLU A 354 -5.54 28.70 15.44
N TYR A 355 -6.42 27.71 15.51
CA TYR A 355 -7.82 27.81 15.08
C TYR A 355 -8.78 27.36 16.20
N PRO A 356 -8.83 28.08 17.35
CA PRO A 356 -9.61 27.66 18.52
C PRO A 356 -11.11 27.56 18.25
N LYS A 357 -11.64 28.32 17.28
CA LYS A 357 -13.05 28.24 16.85
C LYS A 357 -13.40 26.92 16.15
N GLU A 358 -12.39 26.18 15.68
CA GLU A 358 -12.54 24.93 14.95
C GLU A 358 -12.21 23.70 15.81
N LYS A 359 -11.94 23.92 17.11
CA LYS A 359 -11.53 22.89 18.06
C LYS A 359 -12.48 21.68 18.09
N GLU A 360 -13.78 21.92 18.18
CA GLU A 360 -14.77 20.82 18.20
C GLU A 360 -14.74 20.01 16.90
N ARG A 361 -14.59 20.69 15.75
CA ARG A 361 -14.53 20.02 14.44
C ARG A 361 -13.32 19.10 14.34
N ILE A 362 -12.13 19.61 14.67
CA ILE A 362 -10.91 18.80 14.54
C ILE A 362 -10.88 17.62 15.52
N LEU A 363 -11.41 17.80 16.75
CA LEU A 363 -11.54 16.70 17.72
C LEU A 363 -12.52 15.63 17.23
N GLN A 364 -13.63 16.04 16.61
CA GLN A 364 -14.58 15.10 16.01
C GLN A 364 -13.96 14.34 14.83
N ILE A 365 -13.22 15.04 13.95
CA ILE A 365 -12.50 14.42 12.83
C ILE A 365 -11.49 13.40 13.34
N PHE A 366 -10.70 13.76 14.37
CA PHE A 366 -9.76 12.84 15.01
C PHE A 366 -10.47 11.58 15.50
N LYS A 367 -11.55 11.74 16.28
CA LYS A 367 -12.33 10.59 16.77
C LYS A 367 -12.87 9.71 15.64
N ASP A 368 -13.42 10.32 14.59
CA ASP A 368 -14.03 9.59 13.51
C ASP A 368 -13.01 8.84 12.64
N SER A 369 -11.80 9.38 12.48
CA SER A 369 -10.72 8.80 11.69
C SER A 369 -9.88 7.80 12.48
N ILE A 370 -9.49 8.15 13.70
CA ILE A 370 -8.58 7.36 14.55
C ILE A 370 -9.31 6.28 15.34
N GLY A 371 -10.58 6.53 15.68
CA GLY A 371 -11.41 5.66 16.52
C GLY A 371 -11.31 5.93 18.02
N HIS A 372 -10.48 6.89 18.44
CA HIS A 372 -10.21 7.21 19.84
C HIS A 372 -10.42 8.69 20.11
N ASP A 373 -10.77 9.05 21.35
CA ASP A 373 -10.76 10.45 21.77
C ASP A 373 -9.32 10.99 21.74
N PHE A 374 -9.18 12.28 21.42
CA PHE A 374 -7.87 12.90 21.33
C PHE A 374 -7.17 12.94 22.69
N THR A 375 -5.89 12.60 22.70
CA THR A 375 -4.98 12.71 23.84
C THR A 375 -3.60 13.12 23.35
N GLU A 376 -2.87 13.88 24.16
CA GLU A 376 -1.45 14.16 23.91
C GLU A 376 -0.51 13.07 24.46
N GLU A 377 -1.04 12.17 25.29
CA GLU A 377 -0.31 11.03 25.83
C GLU A 377 -0.36 9.87 24.84
N CYS A 378 0.78 9.54 24.23
CA CYS A 378 0.94 8.41 23.34
C CYS A 378 2.22 7.67 23.68
N ALA A 379 2.21 6.35 23.56
CA ALA A 379 3.42 5.57 23.77
C ALA A 379 4.46 5.87 22.67
N PRO A 380 5.75 5.98 23.02
CA PRO A 380 6.80 6.16 22.02
C PRO A 380 6.98 4.90 21.18
N GLU A 381 7.72 5.01 20.09
CA GLU A 381 8.15 3.82 19.35
C GLU A 381 9.26 3.09 20.10
N ILE A 382 9.06 1.79 20.30
CA ILE A 382 10.08 0.91 20.87
C ILE A 382 10.29 -0.21 19.86
N TRP A 383 11.30 -0.02 19.01
CA TRP A 383 11.65 -0.95 17.94
C TRP A 383 12.28 -2.21 18.50
N CYS A 384 11.87 -3.34 17.95
CA CYS A 384 12.37 -4.67 18.26
C CYS A 384 12.80 -5.35 16.96
N ILE A 385 13.94 -6.02 16.98
CA ILE A 385 14.45 -6.78 15.85
C ILE A 385 14.39 -8.28 16.14
N SER A 386 14.02 -9.08 15.15
CA SER A 386 14.06 -10.52 15.20
C SER A 386 14.99 -11.02 14.10
N GLU A 387 16.13 -11.60 14.47
CA GLU A 387 17.06 -12.22 13.52
C GLU A 387 16.48 -13.53 12.93
N GLY A 388 16.61 -13.71 11.61
CA GLY A 388 16.18 -14.90 10.88
C GLY A 388 15.41 -14.59 9.59
N GLU A 389 15.26 -15.59 8.72
CA GLU A 389 14.55 -15.44 7.44
C GLU A 389 13.09 -14.99 7.63
N HIS A 390 12.74 -13.87 6.99
CA HIS A 390 11.40 -13.28 6.98
C HIS A 390 11.02 -12.76 5.58
N SER A 391 9.72 -12.57 5.34
CA SER A 391 9.16 -11.88 4.18
C SER A 391 8.65 -10.49 4.57
N ASN A 392 9.43 -9.45 4.28
CA ASN A 392 9.02 -8.06 4.52
C ASN A 392 8.07 -7.50 3.43
N ILE A 393 7.87 -8.24 2.33
CA ILE A 393 7.15 -7.76 1.15
C ILE A 393 5.88 -8.58 0.95
N ILE A 394 4.71 -7.94 0.90
CA ILE A 394 3.43 -8.66 0.79
C ILE A 394 3.28 -9.42 -0.53
N PHE A 395 4.11 -9.13 -1.53
CA PHE A 395 4.16 -9.88 -2.79
C PHE A 395 5.09 -11.11 -2.71
N ASP A 396 6.03 -11.16 -1.75
CA ASP A 396 6.92 -12.31 -1.53
C ASP A 396 6.21 -13.38 -0.68
N GLN A 397 5.28 -14.06 -1.32
CA GLN A 397 4.37 -15.00 -0.68
C GLN A 397 5.05 -16.26 -0.13
N PHE A 398 6.25 -16.57 -0.61
CA PHE A 398 6.95 -17.83 -0.36
C PHE A 398 8.44 -17.64 -0.01
N ARG A 399 8.82 -16.47 0.51
CA ARG A 399 10.16 -16.13 1.03
C ARG A 399 11.29 -16.33 0.02
N GLY A 400 11.10 -15.80 -1.19
CA GLY A 400 12.14 -15.76 -2.21
C GLY A 400 13.28 -14.80 -1.89
N LEU A 401 13.00 -13.69 -1.20
CA LEU A 401 13.98 -12.64 -0.90
C LEU A 401 14.80 -12.90 0.36
N LYS A 402 14.28 -13.70 1.29
CA LYS A 402 14.97 -14.14 2.52
C LYS A 402 15.57 -12.97 3.30
N PHE A 403 14.74 -12.03 3.73
CA PHE A 403 15.22 -10.95 4.59
C PHE A 403 15.83 -11.54 5.87
N PRO A 404 17.03 -11.10 6.28
CA PRO A 404 17.77 -11.71 7.38
C PRO A 404 17.24 -11.32 8.76
N TYR A 405 16.31 -10.36 8.82
CA TYR A 405 15.65 -9.92 10.03
C TYR A 405 14.22 -9.47 9.76
N TYR A 406 13.46 -9.34 10.84
CA TYR A 406 12.14 -8.73 10.91
C TYR A 406 12.14 -7.66 12.01
N ILE A 407 11.75 -6.42 11.68
CA ILE A 407 11.67 -5.30 12.62
C ILE A 407 10.20 -4.93 12.85
N PHE A 408 9.84 -4.69 14.11
CA PHE A 408 8.50 -4.26 14.48
C PHE A 408 8.53 -3.41 15.76
N ASN A 409 7.51 -2.58 15.97
CA ASN A 409 7.37 -1.74 17.17
C ASN A 409 6.53 -2.48 18.23
N ILE A 410 7.05 -2.61 19.46
CA ILE A 410 6.37 -3.30 20.56
C ILE A 410 5.01 -2.67 20.88
N ASN A 411 4.87 -1.35 20.73
CA ASN A 411 3.64 -0.63 21.04
C ASN A 411 2.54 -0.78 19.98
N THR A 412 2.87 -1.29 18.79
CA THR A 412 1.88 -1.51 17.71
C THR A 412 1.74 -2.98 17.33
N CYS A 413 2.70 -3.83 17.65
CA CYS A 413 2.74 -5.23 17.23
C CYS A 413 1.53 -6.08 17.65
N GLU A 414 1.35 -7.20 16.97
CA GLU A 414 0.45 -8.27 17.41
C GLU A 414 1.27 -9.45 17.94
N LYS A 415 0.57 -10.39 18.57
CA LYS A 415 1.16 -11.61 19.16
C LYS A 415 2.07 -12.35 18.17
N GLU A 416 1.70 -12.43 16.91
CA GLU A 416 2.44 -13.17 15.88
C GLU A 416 3.81 -12.56 15.59
N ASP A 417 3.97 -11.24 15.75
CA ASP A 417 5.25 -10.55 15.59
C ASP A 417 6.21 -10.94 16.72
N LEU A 418 5.72 -10.97 17.96
CA LEU A 418 6.49 -11.44 19.13
C LEU A 418 6.91 -12.91 18.98
N LEU A 419 6.07 -13.75 18.37
CA LEU A 419 6.39 -15.16 18.11
C LEU A 419 7.53 -15.36 17.10
N LYS A 420 7.96 -14.31 16.39
CA LYS A 420 9.17 -14.35 15.57
C LYS A 420 10.44 -14.39 16.41
N LEU A 421 10.40 -13.85 17.63
CA LEU A 421 11.54 -13.86 18.54
C LEU A 421 11.83 -15.29 19.00
N LYS A 422 13.05 -15.77 18.69
CA LYS A 422 13.46 -17.15 18.98
C LYS A 422 13.41 -17.43 20.48
N GLY A 423 12.53 -18.35 20.88
CA GLY A 423 12.35 -18.75 22.28
C GLY A 423 11.18 -18.05 22.98
N MET A 424 10.45 -17.18 22.29
CA MET A 424 9.19 -16.61 22.77
C MET A 424 8.09 -17.67 22.72
N SER A 425 7.38 -17.90 23.83
CA SER A 425 6.20 -18.76 23.85
C SER A 425 4.93 -17.98 23.53
N LYS A 426 3.87 -18.69 23.12
CA LYS A 426 2.54 -18.08 22.90
C LYS A 426 1.99 -17.40 24.16
N SER A 427 2.16 -18.04 25.32
CA SER A 427 1.72 -17.50 26.60
C SER A 427 2.49 -16.23 26.98
N ASP A 428 3.80 -16.19 26.72
CA ASP A 428 4.61 -14.99 26.97
C ASP A 428 4.18 -13.84 26.07
N ALA A 429 3.99 -14.10 24.76
CA ALA A 429 3.53 -13.10 23.80
C ALA A 429 2.16 -12.53 24.17
N GLU A 430 1.20 -13.37 24.56
CA GLU A 430 -0.12 -12.93 25.04
C GLU A 430 -0.02 -12.10 26.33
N GLY A 431 0.86 -12.46 27.26
CA GLY A 431 1.12 -11.69 28.47
C GLY A 431 1.71 -10.30 28.21
N ILE A 432 2.66 -10.20 27.26
CA ILE A 432 3.26 -8.92 26.84
C ILE A 432 2.18 -8.00 26.25
N ILE A 433 1.35 -8.51 25.33
CA ILE A 433 0.27 -7.74 24.70
C ILE A 433 -0.77 -7.31 25.76
N ALA A 434 -1.16 -8.20 26.67
CA ALA A 434 -2.12 -7.87 27.72
C ALA A 434 -1.60 -6.78 28.68
N TYR A 435 -0.31 -6.83 29.04
CA TYR A 435 0.31 -5.78 29.84
C TYR A 435 0.34 -4.44 29.09
N ARG A 436 0.77 -4.44 27.82
CA ARG A 436 0.79 -3.24 26.97
C ARG A 436 -0.58 -2.58 26.91
N ASP A 437 -1.61 -3.35 26.55
CA ASP A 437 -2.96 -2.85 26.35
C ASP A 437 -3.57 -2.31 27.66
N LYS A 438 -3.23 -2.92 28.81
CA LYS A 438 -3.66 -2.44 30.14
C LYS A 438 -3.00 -1.11 30.54
N ASN A 439 -1.78 -0.86 30.09
CA ASN A 439 -0.98 0.30 30.50
C ASN A 439 -0.93 1.43 29.45
N ASN A 440 -1.70 1.32 28.36
CA ASN A 440 -1.66 2.24 27.22
C ASN A 440 -0.27 2.35 26.58
N GLY A 441 0.38 1.19 26.39
CA GLY A 441 1.71 1.10 25.82
C GLY A 441 2.83 1.12 26.86
N PHE A 442 4.04 0.83 26.38
CA PHE A 442 5.30 0.91 27.11
C PHE A 442 5.94 2.27 26.85
N LYS A 443 6.45 2.91 27.90
CA LYS A 443 7.18 4.18 27.79
C LYS A 443 8.65 3.98 27.45
N ASN A 444 9.20 2.84 27.84
CA ASN A 444 10.60 2.46 27.64
C ASN A 444 10.77 0.95 27.86
N SER A 445 11.96 0.44 27.59
CA SER A 445 12.26 -0.99 27.74
C SER A 445 12.45 -1.42 29.19
N GLU A 446 12.69 -0.50 30.14
CA GLU A 446 12.77 -0.83 31.56
C GLU A 446 11.44 -1.36 32.12
N GLU A 447 10.31 -0.92 31.56
CA GLU A 447 8.97 -1.37 31.94
C GLU A 447 8.71 -2.86 31.66
N PHE A 448 9.53 -3.51 30.81
CA PHE A 448 9.39 -4.95 30.54
C PHE A 448 9.58 -5.81 31.79
N SER A 449 10.38 -5.34 32.76
CA SER A 449 10.60 -6.04 34.02
C SER A 449 9.35 -6.13 34.91
N HIS A 450 8.32 -5.32 34.64
CA HIS A 450 7.07 -5.28 35.41
C HIS A 450 5.97 -6.16 34.82
N ILE A 451 6.23 -6.86 33.71
CA ILE A 451 5.21 -7.69 33.06
C ILE A 451 4.96 -8.95 33.90
N GLU A 452 3.84 -8.96 34.62
CA GLU A 452 3.40 -10.10 35.40
C GLU A 452 2.98 -11.28 34.51
N GLY A 453 3.33 -12.50 34.91
CA GLY A 453 2.91 -13.73 34.21
C GLY A 453 3.73 -14.08 32.95
N VAL A 454 4.77 -13.31 32.63
CA VAL A 454 5.72 -13.59 31.55
C VAL A 454 7.03 -14.14 32.12
N SER A 455 7.63 -15.13 31.45
CA SER A 455 8.86 -15.77 31.92
C SER A 455 10.05 -14.80 31.89
N GLY A 456 10.95 -14.90 32.88
CA GLY A 456 12.16 -14.05 32.93
C GLY A 456 13.04 -14.18 31.68
N LYS A 457 13.04 -15.35 31.04
CA LYS A 457 13.72 -15.57 29.75
C LYS A 457 13.07 -14.79 28.61
N ALA A 458 11.74 -14.72 28.56
CA ALA A 458 11.05 -13.92 27.55
C ALA A 458 11.32 -12.42 27.73
N ILE A 459 11.40 -11.94 28.97
CA ILE A 459 11.80 -10.56 29.28
C ILE A 459 13.24 -10.30 28.80
N GLU A 460 14.18 -11.19 29.10
CA GLU A 460 15.56 -11.06 28.61
C GLU A 460 15.63 -11.02 27.08
N ILE A 461 14.88 -11.89 26.40
CA ILE A 461 14.77 -11.88 24.93
C ILE A 461 14.26 -10.51 24.46
N LEU A 462 13.16 -10.01 25.03
CA LEU A 462 12.56 -8.75 24.62
C LEU A 462 13.50 -7.55 24.86
N THR A 463 14.18 -7.49 26.01
CA THR A 463 15.13 -6.42 26.34
C THR A 463 16.35 -6.43 25.41
N ASN A 464 16.91 -7.61 25.11
CA ASN A 464 18.06 -7.71 24.22
C ASN A 464 17.72 -7.27 22.78
N ASN A 465 16.55 -7.68 22.29
CA ASN A 465 16.11 -7.41 20.92
C ASN A 465 15.57 -5.99 20.71
N THR A 466 15.42 -5.19 21.77
CA THR A 466 15.01 -3.78 21.74
C THR A 466 16.18 -2.81 22.01
N SER A 467 17.39 -3.33 22.23
CA SER A 467 18.59 -2.51 22.40
C SER A 467 18.96 -1.81 21.10
N LYS A 468 19.11 -0.49 21.13
CA LYS A 468 19.54 0.32 19.97
C LYS A 468 20.88 -0.16 19.40
N GLU A 469 21.85 -0.44 20.26
CA GLU A 469 23.17 -0.96 19.86
C GLU A 469 23.03 -2.31 19.12
N HIS A 470 22.12 -3.17 19.56
CA HIS A 470 21.88 -4.45 18.92
C HIS A 470 21.21 -4.27 17.54
N ILE A 471 20.19 -3.41 17.45
CA ILE A 471 19.52 -3.10 16.18
C ILE A 471 20.52 -2.54 15.18
N GLU A 472 21.29 -1.50 15.55
CA GLU A 472 22.31 -0.88 14.71
C GLU A 472 23.36 -1.89 14.26
N LYS A 473 23.80 -2.77 15.15
CA LYS A 473 24.75 -3.83 14.82
C LYS A 473 24.19 -4.81 13.78
N VAL A 474 22.92 -5.20 13.88
CA VAL A 474 22.32 -6.13 12.92
C VAL A 474 22.10 -5.43 11.58
N THR A 475 21.53 -4.22 11.57
CA THR A 475 21.20 -3.50 10.33
C THR A 475 22.43 -3.03 9.57
N SER A 476 23.50 -2.59 10.25
CA SER A 476 24.74 -2.12 9.60
C SER A 476 25.55 -3.20 8.88
N THR A 477 25.27 -4.48 9.13
CA THR A 477 26.03 -5.60 8.54
C THR A 477 25.54 -6.02 7.15
N ILE A 478 24.48 -5.39 6.63
CA ILE A 478 23.77 -5.84 5.44
C ILE A 478 23.92 -4.81 4.31
N ASP A 479 24.30 -5.28 3.12
CA ASP A 479 24.31 -4.46 1.90
C ASP A 479 22.93 -4.55 1.25
N GLU A 480 22.15 -3.46 1.34
CA GLU A 480 20.81 -3.34 0.75
C GLU A 480 20.78 -3.69 -0.76
N ARG A 481 21.92 -3.54 -1.47
CA ARG A 481 22.06 -3.89 -2.89
C ARG A 481 21.98 -5.38 -3.17
N GLU A 482 22.14 -6.26 -2.17
CA GLU A 482 21.95 -7.71 -2.36
C GLU A 482 20.48 -8.08 -2.65
N PHE A 483 19.52 -7.22 -2.29
CA PHE A 483 18.09 -7.46 -2.51
C PHE A 483 17.60 -6.96 -3.88
N GLU A 484 18.40 -6.22 -4.65
CA GLU A 484 18.05 -5.70 -5.99
C GLU A 484 17.89 -6.79 -7.08
N LYS A 485 18.20 -8.07 -6.81
CA LYS A 485 17.86 -9.21 -7.71
C LYS A 485 16.47 -9.82 -7.44
N SER A 486 15.56 -8.97 -6.98
CA SER A 486 14.32 -9.32 -6.28
C SER A 486 13.29 -10.16 -7.08
N SER A 487 13.06 -9.84 -8.36
CA SER A 487 11.96 -10.48 -9.09
C SER A 487 12.21 -11.96 -9.43
N SER A 488 13.47 -12.31 -9.74
CA SER A 488 13.83 -13.66 -10.16
C SER A 488 13.79 -14.68 -9.02
N THR A 489 14.22 -14.28 -7.83
CA THR A 489 14.26 -15.14 -6.64
C THR A 489 12.86 -15.39 -6.11
N MET A 490 12.01 -14.36 -6.08
CA MET A 490 10.57 -14.50 -5.80
C MET A 490 9.91 -15.46 -6.78
N PHE A 491 10.11 -15.28 -8.09
CA PHE A 491 9.53 -16.18 -9.10
C PHE A 491 9.97 -17.64 -8.93
N ILE A 492 11.24 -17.87 -8.59
CA ILE A 492 11.75 -19.23 -8.32
C ILE A 492 11.11 -19.83 -7.06
N ALA A 493 10.93 -19.04 -5.99
CA ALA A 493 10.29 -19.49 -4.76
C ALA A 493 8.83 -19.90 -5.01
N ASN A 494 8.09 -19.06 -5.74
CA ASN A 494 6.74 -19.32 -6.23
C ASN A 494 6.68 -20.64 -7.02
N LEU A 495 7.54 -20.81 -8.04
CA LEU A 495 7.58 -22.05 -8.81
C LEU A 495 7.90 -23.29 -7.96
N LYS A 496 8.82 -23.18 -7.00
CA LYS A 496 9.15 -24.28 -6.07
C LYS A 496 7.95 -24.64 -5.19
N HIS A 497 7.21 -23.66 -4.68
CA HIS A 497 6.01 -23.89 -3.89
C HIS A 497 4.94 -24.60 -4.72
N LEU A 498 4.63 -24.09 -5.92
CA LEU A 498 3.65 -24.72 -6.81
C LEU A 498 4.00 -26.18 -7.13
N ILE A 499 5.27 -26.47 -7.42
CA ILE A 499 5.74 -27.85 -7.65
C ILE A 499 5.56 -28.70 -6.39
N SER A 500 5.91 -28.18 -5.21
CA SER A 500 5.72 -28.88 -3.93
C SER A 500 4.24 -29.25 -3.70
N ARG A 501 3.33 -28.30 -3.91
CA ARG A 501 1.88 -28.54 -3.80
C ARG A 501 1.38 -29.55 -4.83
N ALA A 502 1.88 -29.48 -6.05
CA ALA A 502 1.56 -30.46 -7.09
C ALA A 502 2.08 -31.87 -6.76
N MET A 503 3.23 -32.00 -6.11
CA MET A 503 3.76 -33.28 -5.64
C MET A 503 2.88 -33.92 -4.57
N ILE A 504 2.38 -33.13 -3.62
CA ILE A 504 1.42 -33.63 -2.60
C ILE A 504 0.17 -34.19 -3.30
N TRP A 505 -0.39 -33.43 -4.24
CA TRP A 505 -1.52 -33.90 -5.03
C TRP A 505 -1.19 -35.11 -5.88
N PHE A 506 0.01 -35.20 -6.45
CA PHE A 506 0.45 -36.36 -7.21
C PHE A 506 0.41 -37.62 -6.35
N VAL A 507 0.90 -37.55 -5.12
CA VAL A 507 0.86 -38.69 -4.19
C VAL A 507 -0.58 -39.11 -3.90
N ILE A 508 -1.46 -38.16 -3.54
CA ILE A 508 -2.88 -38.43 -3.25
C ILE A 508 -3.59 -39.02 -4.48
N PHE A 509 -3.44 -38.36 -5.62
CA PHE A 509 -3.99 -38.79 -6.90
C PHE A 509 -3.48 -40.19 -7.27
N PHE A 510 -2.17 -40.44 -7.15
CA PHE A 510 -1.59 -41.70 -7.60
C PHE A 510 -1.99 -42.87 -6.70
N ILE A 511 -2.06 -42.67 -5.38
CA ILE A 511 -2.57 -43.67 -4.44
C ILE A 511 -4.01 -44.03 -4.77
N THR A 512 -4.88 -43.03 -4.91
CA THR A 512 -6.30 -43.26 -5.24
C THR A 512 -6.46 -43.93 -6.61
N TYR A 513 -5.77 -43.43 -7.63
CA TYR A 513 -5.77 -44.00 -8.97
C TYR A 513 -5.23 -45.45 -8.98
N TYR A 514 -4.19 -45.74 -8.20
CA TYR A 514 -3.70 -47.10 -8.04
C TYR A 514 -4.75 -48.03 -7.44
N LEU A 515 -5.37 -47.62 -6.33
CA LEU A 515 -6.34 -48.43 -5.59
C LEU A 515 -7.59 -48.76 -6.42
N PHE A 516 -8.12 -47.78 -7.15
CA PHE A 516 -9.39 -47.92 -7.86
C PHE A 516 -9.27 -48.33 -9.32
N VAL A 517 -8.12 -48.07 -9.97
CA VAL A 517 -7.97 -48.29 -11.42
C VAL A 517 -6.90 -49.34 -11.73
N MET A 518 -5.74 -49.27 -11.07
CA MET A 518 -4.57 -50.07 -11.47
C MET A 518 -4.38 -51.36 -10.71
N LYS A 519 -4.90 -51.49 -9.48
CA LYS A 519 -4.61 -52.59 -8.55
C LYS A 519 -4.78 -53.97 -9.18
N THR A 520 -5.77 -54.13 -10.06
CA THR A 520 -6.08 -55.39 -10.74
C THR A 520 -5.37 -55.57 -12.09
N THR A 521 -4.73 -54.53 -12.62
CA THR A 521 -4.25 -54.47 -14.01
C THR A 521 -2.72 -54.48 -14.11
N VAL A 522 -2.01 -54.01 -13.08
CA VAL A 522 -0.54 -53.88 -13.08
C VAL A 522 0.14 -55.09 -12.46
N LYS A 523 1.00 -55.74 -13.25
CA LYS A 523 1.65 -57.01 -12.88
C LYS A 523 3.13 -56.89 -12.49
N SER A 524 3.78 -55.73 -12.71
CA SER A 524 5.21 -55.54 -12.37
C SER A 524 5.57 -54.11 -11.93
N ASN A 525 6.59 -53.98 -11.08
CA ASN A 525 7.08 -52.69 -10.57
C ASN A 525 7.55 -51.73 -11.70
N MET A 526 8.19 -52.26 -12.74
CA MET A 526 8.63 -51.46 -13.89
C MET A 526 7.44 -50.89 -14.68
N SER A 527 6.33 -51.62 -14.77
CA SER A 527 5.10 -51.12 -15.40
C SER A 527 4.39 -50.06 -14.54
N LEU A 528 4.41 -50.22 -13.21
CA LEU A 528 3.90 -49.23 -12.27
C LEU A 528 4.65 -47.89 -12.40
N PHE A 529 5.98 -47.93 -12.42
CA PHE A 529 6.83 -46.73 -12.53
C PHE A 529 6.58 -45.94 -13.83
N LYS A 530 6.47 -46.64 -14.97
CA LYS A 530 6.15 -45.99 -16.25
C LYS A 530 4.78 -45.30 -16.25
N VAL A 531 3.79 -45.89 -15.58
CA VAL A 531 2.46 -45.27 -15.43
C VAL A 531 2.55 -44.06 -14.50
N ALA A 532 3.25 -44.19 -13.37
CA ALA A 532 3.46 -43.09 -12.42
C ALA A 532 4.04 -41.86 -13.12
N ILE A 533 5.12 -42.03 -13.90
CA ILE A 533 5.74 -40.94 -14.66
C ILE A 533 4.73 -40.28 -15.62
N LYS A 534 3.98 -41.06 -16.39
CA LYS A 534 2.99 -40.51 -17.33
C LYS A 534 1.91 -39.71 -16.62
N LYS A 535 1.42 -40.21 -15.49
CA LYS A 535 0.38 -39.50 -14.72
C LYS A 535 0.93 -38.27 -14.01
N PHE A 536 2.18 -38.32 -13.57
CA PHE A 536 2.88 -37.15 -13.01
C PHE A 536 2.93 -36.02 -14.02
N PHE A 537 3.43 -36.28 -15.24
CA PHE A 537 3.47 -35.25 -16.29
C PHE A 537 2.08 -34.78 -16.71
N LYS A 538 1.07 -35.66 -16.73
CA LYS A 538 -0.32 -35.26 -17.00
C LYS A 538 -0.84 -34.31 -15.92
N LEU A 539 -0.66 -34.64 -14.64
CA LEU A 539 -1.05 -33.74 -13.54
C LEU A 539 -0.29 -32.42 -13.64
N MET A 540 1.00 -32.45 -13.92
CA MET A 540 1.80 -31.23 -14.00
C MET A 540 1.39 -30.32 -15.15
N PHE A 541 1.04 -30.89 -16.30
CA PHE A 541 0.45 -30.13 -17.39
C PHE A 541 -0.87 -29.46 -16.97
N TYR A 542 -1.75 -30.18 -16.27
CA TYR A 542 -3.04 -29.63 -15.81
C TYR A 542 -2.86 -28.55 -14.74
N VAL A 543 -1.89 -28.71 -13.84
CA VAL A 543 -1.49 -27.68 -12.88
C VAL A 543 -1.01 -26.42 -13.61
N LEU A 544 -0.16 -26.58 -14.62
CA LEU A 544 0.33 -25.45 -15.40
C LEU A 544 -0.79 -24.73 -16.17
N VAL A 545 -1.69 -25.46 -16.82
CA VAL A 545 -2.86 -24.87 -17.50
C VAL A 545 -3.78 -24.17 -16.48
N GLY A 546 -3.96 -24.76 -15.30
CA GLY A 546 -4.73 -24.17 -14.20
C GLY A 546 -4.16 -22.84 -13.74
N PHE A 547 -2.85 -22.80 -13.49
CA PHE A 547 -2.09 -21.58 -13.15
C PHE A 547 -2.20 -20.50 -14.23
N ILE A 548 -1.92 -20.86 -15.50
CA ILE A 548 -2.02 -19.93 -16.64
C ILE A 548 -3.44 -19.39 -16.77
N SER A 549 -4.46 -20.20 -16.51
CA SER A 549 -5.85 -19.74 -16.59
C SER A 549 -6.17 -18.66 -15.55
N VAL A 550 -5.60 -18.73 -14.34
CA VAL A 550 -5.73 -17.68 -13.32
C VAL A 550 -5.00 -16.41 -13.75
N LEU A 551 -3.76 -16.55 -14.23
CA LEU A 551 -2.96 -15.42 -14.72
C LEU A 551 -3.59 -14.71 -15.94
N VAL A 552 -4.19 -15.47 -16.86
CA VAL A 552 -4.86 -14.91 -18.04
C VAL A 552 -6.20 -14.28 -17.64
N SER A 553 -6.94 -14.91 -16.74
CA SER A 553 -8.21 -14.39 -16.21
C SER A 553 -8.08 -12.98 -15.62
N SER A 554 -6.98 -12.70 -14.90
CA SER A 554 -6.74 -11.37 -14.33
C SER A 554 -6.46 -10.27 -15.36
N ASN A 555 -6.22 -10.63 -16.62
CA ASN A 555 -5.87 -9.70 -17.70
C ASN A 555 -6.96 -9.58 -18.78
N ILE A 556 -7.89 -10.53 -18.87
CA ILE A 556 -9.00 -10.50 -19.85
C ILE A 556 -10.27 -10.01 -19.16
N ILE A 557 -10.69 -8.80 -19.54
CA ILE A 557 -11.92 -8.16 -19.07
C ILE A 557 -12.98 -8.25 -20.17
N ILE A 558 -14.15 -8.81 -19.86
CA ILE A 558 -15.32 -8.81 -20.73
C ILE A 558 -16.41 -7.99 -20.04
N GLY A 559 -16.69 -6.79 -20.57
CA GLY A 559 -17.55 -5.80 -19.90
C GLY A 559 -16.91 -5.34 -18.58
N ASN A 560 -17.58 -5.61 -17.45
CA ASN A 560 -17.10 -5.21 -16.11
C ASN A 560 -16.61 -6.40 -15.27
N LYS A 561 -16.34 -7.56 -15.86
CA LYS A 561 -15.90 -8.76 -15.12
C LYS A 561 -14.69 -9.41 -15.78
N THR A 562 -13.82 -9.99 -14.97
CA THR A 562 -12.79 -10.90 -15.45
C THR A 562 -13.42 -12.19 -15.97
N LEU A 563 -12.80 -12.77 -17.00
CA LEU A 563 -13.21 -14.09 -17.48
C LEU A 563 -12.97 -15.13 -16.38
N ASN A 564 -13.90 -16.05 -16.13
CA ASN A 564 -13.73 -17.05 -15.08
C ASN A 564 -12.57 -18.03 -15.44
N PRO A 565 -11.55 -18.19 -14.59
CA PRO A 565 -10.40 -19.05 -14.88
C PRO A 565 -10.78 -20.52 -15.06
N ILE A 566 -11.86 -20.98 -14.43
CA ILE A 566 -12.39 -22.34 -14.61
C ILE A 566 -12.89 -22.54 -16.03
N VAL A 567 -13.54 -21.54 -16.64
CA VAL A 567 -14.03 -21.62 -18.03
C VAL A 567 -12.85 -21.71 -19.00
N ILE A 568 -11.80 -20.92 -18.79
CA ILE A 568 -10.57 -20.96 -19.59
C ILE A 568 -9.94 -22.35 -19.48
N PHE A 569 -9.71 -22.81 -18.25
CA PHE A 569 -9.10 -24.12 -17.97
C PHE A 569 -9.88 -25.25 -18.62
N ILE A 570 -11.19 -25.32 -18.38
CA ILE A 570 -12.07 -26.36 -18.92
C ILE A 570 -12.02 -26.36 -20.46
N THR A 571 -12.06 -25.19 -21.09
CA THR A 571 -12.01 -25.08 -22.55
C THR A 571 -10.70 -25.64 -23.11
N VAL A 572 -9.56 -25.23 -22.55
CA VAL A 572 -8.23 -25.69 -22.98
C VAL A 572 -8.08 -27.20 -22.76
N ILE A 573 -8.54 -27.71 -21.61
CA ILE A 573 -8.45 -29.13 -21.30
C ILE A 573 -9.36 -29.97 -22.21
N PHE A 574 -10.58 -29.53 -22.52
CA PHE A 574 -11.45 -30.27 -23.45
C PHE A 574 -10.88 -30.36 -24.86
N ILE A 575 -10.27 -29.27 -25.35
CA ILE A 575 -9.59 -29.28 -26.65
C ILE A 575 -8.40 -30.26 -26.61
N GLY A 576 -7.54 -30.15 -25.59
CA GLY A 576 -6.38 -31.02 -25.44
C GLY A 576 -6.75 -32.50 -25.30
N GLU A 577 -7.75 -32.81 -24.47
CA GLU A 577 -8.24 -34.17 -24.28
C GLU A 577 -8.90 -34.71 -25.56
N GLY A 578 -9.66 -33.89 -26.29
CA GLY A 578 -10.24 -34.27 -27.58
C GLY A 578 -9.18 -34.71 -28.61
N ILE A 579 -8.07 -33.97 -28.69
CA ILE A 579 -6.93 -34.32 -29.55
C ILE A 579 -6.29 -35.64 -29.10
N ILE A 580 -6.03 -35.81 -27.80
CA ILE A 580 -5.45 -37.04 -27.25
C ILE A 580 -6.35 -38.24 -27.54
N LEU A 581 -7.65 -38.13 -27.27
CA LEU A 581 -8.64 -39.18 -27.52
C LEU A 581 -8.72 -39.54 -29.00
N PHE A 582 -8.63 -38.56 -29.89
CA PHE A 582 -8.59 -38.81 -31.34
C PHE A 582 -7.35 -39.62 -31.77
N ILE A 583 -6.19 -39.34 -31.16
CA ILE A 583 -4.92 -40.06 -31.43
C ILE A 583 -5.00 -41.50 -30.92
N ILE A 584 -5.48 -41.71 -29.70
CA ILE A 584 -5.50 -43.04 -29.06
C ILE A 584 -6.78 -43.84 -29.32
N ARG A 585 -7.70 -43.33 -30.15
CA ARG A 585 -9.06 -43.87 -30.36
C ARG A 585 -9.17 -45.37 -30.63
N LYS A 586 -8.12 -45.96 -31.22
CA LYS A 586 -8.07 -47.39 -31.55
C LYS A 586 -7.81 -48.28 -30.33
N ASP A 587 -7.34 -47.73 -29.21
CA ASP A 587 -6.98 -48.45 -27.99
C ASP A 587 -7.97 -48.11 -26.85
N LYS A 588 -9.01 -48.95 -26.71
CA LYS A 588 -10.09 -48.73 -25.72
C LYS A 588 -9.59 -48.64 -24.28
N LEU A 589 -8.51 -49.36 -23.94
CA LEU A 589 -7.94 -49.32 -22.59
C LEU A 589 -7.25 -47.99 -22.34
N LYS A 590 -6.46 -47.49 -23.29
CA LYS A 590 -5.84 -46.16 -23.19
C LYS A 590 -6.88 -45.03 -23.18
N VAL A 591 -7.94 -45.16 -23.96
CA VAL A 591 -9.07 -44.20 -23.94
C VAL A 591 -9.69 -44.13 -22.54
N ARG A 592 -10.11 -45.30 -22.00
CA ARG A 592 -10.70 -45.37 -20.66
C ARG A 592 -9.76 -44.82 -19.59
N ASP A 593 -8.49 -45.18 -19.66
CA ASP A 593 -7.46 -44.69 -18.75
C ASP A 593 -7.28 -43.16 -18.80
N SER A 594 -7.22 -42.59 -20.00
CA SER A 594 -7.09 -41.14 -20.16
C SER A 594 -8.27 -40.42 -19.53
N ILE A 595 -9.49 -40.84 -19.86
CA ILE A 595 -10.73 -40.24 -19.34
C ILE A 595 -10.78 -40.30 -17.81
N ILE A 596 -10.55 -41.48 -17.21
CA ILE A 596 -10.60 -41.63 -15.75
C ILE A 596 -9.57 -40.73 -15.07
N SER A 597 -8.32 -40.75 -15.54
CA SER A 597 -7.28 -39.89 -14.95
C SER A 597 -7.57 -38.40 -15.12
N THR A 598 -8.16 -37.96 -16.24
CA THR A 598 -8.61 -36.58 -16.44
C THR A 598 -9.71 -36.20 -15.46
N LEU A 599 -10.76 -37.03 -15.33
CA LEU A 599 -11.87 -36.80 -14.41
C LEU A 599 -11.44 -36.75 -12.93
N MET A 600 -10.37 -37.46 -12.57
CA MET A 600 -9.80 -37.40 -11.22
C MET A 600 -8.97 -36.13 -10.98
N ILE A 601 -8.29 -35.59 -12.01
CA ILE A 601 -7.41 -34.42 -11.87
C ILE A 601 -8.20 -33.10 -11.94
N ILE A 602 -9.21 -33.00 -12.80
CA ILE A 602 -10.00 -31.77 -12.98
C ILE A 602 -10.51 -31.17 -11.66
N PRO A 603 -11.11 -31.95 -10.73
CA PRO A 603 -11.59 -31.42 -9.46
C PRO A 603 -10.49 -30.77 -8.61
N ILE A 604 -9.25 -31.27 -8.67
CA ILE A 604 -8.10 -30.70 -7.95
C ILE A 604 -7.83 -29.29 -8.44
N ILE A 605 -7.84 -29.11 -9.77
CA ILE A 605 -7.57 -27.81 -10.40
C ILE A 605 -8.73 -26.85 -10.16
N ILE A 606 -9.98 -27.29 -10.38
CA ILE A 606 -11.18 -26.47 -10.14
C ILE A 606 -11.23 -26.03 -8.68
N TYR A 607 -10.96 -26.93 -7.73
CA TYR A 607 -10.90 -26.59 -6.32
C TYR A 607 -9.88 -25.50 -6.02
N SER A 608 -8.73 -25.49 -6.71
CA SER A 608 -7.68 -24.48 -6.54
C SER A 608 -7.94 -23.17 -7.29
N GLN A 609 -8.86 -23.17 -8.26
CA GLN A 609 -9.28 -21.97 -9.02
C GLN A 609 -10.53 -21.30 -8.45
N TYR A 610 -11.38 -22.06 -7.74
CA TYR A 610 -12.49 -21.52 -6.97
C TYR A 610 -11.96 -20.67 -5.81
#